data_AF-A0A1H4QFQ6-F1
#
_entry.id   AF-A0A1H4QFQ6-F1
#
_cell.length_a   1.000
_cell.length_b   1.000
_cell.length_c   1.000
_cell.angle_alpha   90.00
_cell.angle_beta   90.00
_cell.angle_gamma   90.00
#
_symmetry.space_group_name_H-M   'P 1'
#
loop_
_entity.id
_entity.type
_entity.pdbx_description
1 polymer ?
#
loop_
_entity_poly.entity_id
_entity_poly.type
_entity_poly.pdbx_seq_one_letter_code
_entity_poly.pdbx_strand_id
1 'polypeptide(L)'
;MMRRDVHDELRARLHEAAGAHEPDRERILARVERGMAERTRPDHRATRPPAYGWFRVATATAAVAGVLAVGGYAVASAVKEDHPQQTVATSPTPAPSPDTTSRAPLPPAPSTDPTPERTPTSRGTTGAPARQPTATPEPPTAKGEKDGPLWSDGSVDPHSNDFWAQSNLTLRTSGQLTALTVRLKVAQTGGVTSTGAWRSLPEDDFTLTVGEQDGYLVYTWVLKEGRTVPAGEWVFAGQYDHERGGRDAKDDSYAMTATAGGERLSVTGGFAAHDGNAPTAGGDS
;
A
#
# COMPACT_ATOMS: atom_id res chain seq x y z
N MET A 1 33.19 -12.47 -25.98
CA MET A 1 33.17 -10.99 -25.86
C MET A 1 31.98 -10.35 -26.57
N MET A 2 31.51 -10.89 -27.70
CA MET A 2 30.51 -10.26 -28.60
C MET A 2 29.09 -9.95 -28.07
N ARG A 3 28.57 -10.58 -27.00
CA ARG A 3 27.17 -10.34 -26.56
C ARG A 3 26.95 -8.99 -25.87
N ARG A 4 27.96 -8.46 -25.18
CA ARG A 4 27.85 -7.16 -24.50
C ARG A 4 27.80 -6.02 -25.51
N ASP A 5 28.64 -6.12 -26.54
CA ASP A 5 28.76 -5.12 -27.61
C ASP A 5 27.43 -4.92 -28.36
N VAL A 6 26.68 -6.00 -28.62
CA VAL A 6 25.35 -5.93 -29.27
C VAL A 6 24.31 -5.23 -28.39
N HIS A 7 24.34 -5.43 -27.08
CA HIS A 7 23.41 -4.76 -26.16
C HIS A 7 23.72 -3.27 -26.01
N ASP A 8 25.00 -2.92 -26.00
CA ASP A 8 25.43 -1.52 -25.91
C ASP A 8 25.14 -0.76 -27.21
N GLU A 9 25.28 -1.40 -28.36
CA GLU A 9 24.88 -0.85 -29.65
C GLU A 9 23.35 -0.65 -29.75
N LEU A 10 22.56 -1.61 -29.28
CA LEU A 10 21.10 -1.46 -29.20
C LEU A 10 20.69 -0.28 -28.29
N ARG A 11 21.34 -0.15 -27.12
CA ARG A 11 21.08 0.96 -26.19
C ARG A 11 21.43 2.30 -26.82
N ALA A 12 22.54 2.39 -27.55
CA ALA A 12 22.96 3.60 -28.26
C ALA A 12 21.93 3.99 -29.33
N ARG A 13 21.47 3.04 -30.15
CA ARG A 13 20.45 3.27 -31.18
C ARG A 13 19.10 3.70 -30.58
N LEU A 14 18.71 3.12 -29.45
CA LEU A 14 17.49 3.54 -28.75
C LEU A 14 17.61 4.96 -28.18
N HIS A 15 18.77 5.33 -27.64
CA HIS A 15 19.02 6.69 -27.17
C HIS A 15 19.02 7.71 -28.30
N GLU A 16 19.63 7.37 -29.44
CA GLU A 16 19.62 8.22 -30.65
C GLU A 16 18.19 8.40 -31.19
N ALA A 17 17.43 7.30 -31.31
CA ALA A 17 16.03 7.35 -31.75
C ALA A 17 15.15 8.16 -30.78
N ALA A 18 15.37 8.03 -29.47
CA ALA A 18 14.67 8.81 -28.46
C ALA A 18 15.05 10.30 -28.51
N GLY A 19 16.32 10.63 -28.78
CA GLY A 19 16.80 12.00 -28.93
C GLY A 19 16.29 12.70 -30.19
N ALA A 20 16.06 11.95 -31.28
CA ALA A 20 15.47 12.45 -32.52
C ALA A 20 13.94 12.60 -32.43
N HIS A 21 13.29 12.04 -31.42
CA HIS A 21 11.85 12.14 -31.26
C HIS A 21 11.47 13.49 -30.64
N GLU A 22 10.90 14.38 -31.45
CA GLU A 22 10.29 15.62 -30.99
C GLU A 22 8.79 15.41 -30.76
N PRO A 23 8.30 15.39 -29.51
CA PRO A 23 6.88 15.21 -29.24
C PRO A 23 6.08 16.40 -29.74
N ASP A 24 4.97 16.14 -30.42
CA ASP A 24 4.00 17.16 -30.84
C ASP A 24 3.35 17.79 -29.60
N ARG A 25 3.95 18.89 -29.14
CA ARG A 25 3.50 19.63 -27.95
C ARG A 25 2.10 20.19 -28.12
N GLU A 26 1.72 20.60 -29.33
CA GLU A 26 0.39 21.14 -29.60
C GLU A 26 -0.67 20.07 -29.38
N ARG A 27 -0.44 18.86 -29.89
CA ARG A 27 -1.35 17.73 -29.69
C ARG A 27 -1.42 17.28 -28.22
N ILE A 28 -0.30 17.27 -27.51
CA ILE A 28 -0.26 16.93 -26.07
C ILE A 28 -1.06 17.96 -25.26
N LEU A 29 -0.84 19.26 -25.51
CA LEU A 29 -1.57 20.32 -24.83
C LEU A 29 -3.07 20.29 -25.16
N ALA A 30 -3.43 20.10 -26.43
CA ALA A 30 -4.83 19.96 -26.83
C ALA A 30 -5.53 18.75 -26.18
N ARG A 31 -4.79 17.66 -25.94
CA ARG A 31 -5.30 16.48 -25.19
C ARG A 31 -5.52 16.82 -23.71
N VAL A 32 -4.57 17.53 -23.10
CA VAL A 32 -4.65 17.95 -21.69
C VAL A 32 -5.78 18.94 -21.48
N GLU A 33 -5.89 19.98 -22.30
CA GLU A 33 -6.97 20.97 -22.25
C GLU A 33 -8.34 20.31 -22.41
N ARG A 34 -8.47 19.32 -23.31
CA ARG A 34 -9.71 18.55 -23.46
C ARG A 34 -10.05 17.75 -22.21
N GLY A 35 -9.06 17.06 -21.61
CA GLY A 35 -9.26 16.30 -20.37
C GLY A 35 -9.56 17.19 -19.16
N MET A 36 -9.02 18.40 -19.12
CA MET A 36 -9.34 19.39 -18.08
C MET A 36 -10.74 20.01 -18.28
N ALA A 37 -11.12 20.31 -19.53
CA ALA A 37 -12.44 20.83 -19.85
C ALA A 37 -13.56 19.80 -19.64
N GLU A 38 -13.27 18.50 -19.82
CA GLU A 38 -14.19 17.40 -19.48
C GLU A 38 -14.37 17.22 -17.97
N ARG A 39 -13.35 17.53 -17.14
CA ARG A 39 -13.48 17.50 -15.67
C ARG A 39 -14.25 18.68 -15.06
N THR A 40 -14.33 19.81 -15.77
CA THR A 40 -14.97 21.05 -15.26
C THR A 40 -16.40 21.24 -15.77
N ARG A 41 -16.87 20.43 -16.72
CA ARG A 41 -18.26 20.49 -17.19
C ARG A 41 -19.11 19.45 -16.44
N PRO A 42 -20.21 19.84 -15.77
CA PRO A 42 -21.22 18.86 -15.40
C PRO A 42 -21.77 18.24 -16.69
N ASP A 43 -21.76 16.91 -16.75
CA ASP A 43 -22.24 16.13 -17.90
C ASP A 43 -23.61 16.59 -18.38
N HIS A 44 -23.66 17.24 -19.55
CA HIS A 44 -24.88 17.48 -20.31
C HIS A 44 -24.72 16.89 -21.72
N ARG A 45 -24.67 15.55 -21.76
CA ARG A 45 -25.10 14.78 -22.94
C ARG A 45 -25.75 13.49 -22.47
N ALA A 46 -26.91 13.64 -21.82
CA ALA A 46 -27.87 12.55 -21.70
C ALA A 46 -28.85 12.65 -22.87
N THR A 47 -28.54 11.95 -23.96
CA THR A 47 -29.57 11.42 -24.86
C THR A 47 -30.45 10.47 -24.05
N ARG A 48 -31.73 10.80 -23.88
CA ARG A 48 -32.79 9.89 -23.40
C ARG A 48 -33.56 9.31 -24.61
N PRO A 49 -34.28 8.17 -24.51
CA PRO A 49 -34.36 7.13 -23.46
C PRO A 49 -34.36 5.67 -24.04
N PRO A 50 -34.69 4.58 -23.28
CA PRO A 50 -36.06 4.31 -22.88
C PRO A 50 -36.24 4.19 -21.36
N ALA A 51 -37.38 4.71 -20.91
CA ALA A 51 -37.91 4.58 -19.58
C ALA A 51 -38.40 3.15 -19.34
N TYR A 52 -38.12 2.60 -18.15
CA TYR A 52 -38.87 1.62 -17.36
C TYR A 52 -37.86 0.85 -16.49
N GLY A 53 -37.63 1.32 -15.26
CA GLY A 53 -36.79 0.59 -14.31
C GLY A 53 -36.38 1.37 -13.06
N TRP A 54 -36.39 2.70 -13.11
CA TRP A 54 -36.01 3.56 -11.97
C TRP A 54 -37.20 4.37 -11.46
N PHE A 55 -38.25 3.69 -11.05
CA PHE A 55 -39.28 4.26 -10.18
C PHE A 55 -39.72 3.13 -9.28
N ARG A 56 -39.03 2.95 -8.14
CA ARG A 56 -39.53 2.32 -6.88
C ARG A 56 -38.52 2.38 -5.73
N VAL A 57 -37.90 3.53 -5.45
CA VAL A 57 -37.45 3.88 -4.08
C VAL A 57 -37.49 5.40 -3.90
N ALA A 58 -38.69 5.97 -3.89
CA ALA A 58 -38.94 7.35 -3.49
C ALA A 58 -40.37 7.46 -2.95
N THR A 59 -40.65 6.75 -1.85
CA THR A 59 -41.87 6.93 -1.06
C THR A 59 -41.59 6.60 0.41
N ALA A 60 -40.95 7.54 1.12
CA ALA A 60 -41.12 7.74 2.56
C ALA A 60 -40.55 9.11 2.94
N THR A 61 -41.26 9.83 3.81
CA THR A 61 -40.91 11.11 4.46
C THR A 61 -41.01 12.40 3.63
N ALA A 62 -42.21 12.66 3.09
CA ALA A 62 -42.75 14.01 3.15
C ALA A 62 -43.25 14.26 4.59
N ALA A 63 -42.54 15.10 5.36
CA ALA A 63 -43.03 15.93 6.47
C ALA A 63 -41.86 16.28 7.43
N VAL A 64 -41.10 17.34 7.12
CA VAL A 64 -40.76 18.49 7.99
C VAL A 64 -39.94 19.45 7.11
N ALA A 65 -40.65 20.21 6.26
CA ALA A 65 -40.13 21.44 5.67
C ALA A 65 -41.18 22.50 5.96
N GLY A 66 -40.96 23.30 6.99
CA GLY A 66 -41.93 24.32 7.36
C GLY A 66 -41.74 24.96 8.72
N VAL A 67 -40.55 25.48 9.04
CA VAL A 67 -40.32 26.74 9.78
C VAL A 67 -38.87 27.17 9.45
N LEU A 68 -38.61 28.48 9.35
CA LEU A 68 -37.37 29.18 8.95
C LEU A 68 -37.24 29.55 7.46
N ALA A 69 -38.37 29.95 6.85
CA ALA A 69 -38.35 31.13 5.99
C ALA A 69 -38.58 32.37 6.87
N VAL A 70 -37.98 33.50 6.46
CA VAL A 70 -38.05 34.86 7.05
C VAL A 70 -36.87 35.17 8.00
N GLY A 71 -35.79 35.67 7.42
CA GLY A 71 -34.62 36.12 8.18
C GLY A 71 -33.60 36.91 7.36
N GLY A 72 -34.05 38.00 6.71
CA GLY A 72 -33.18 39.18 6.53
C GLY A 72 -32.26 39.20 5.32
N TYR A 73 -32.84 39.51 4.16
CA TYR A 73 -32.13 40.18 3.07
C TYR A 73 -31.94 41.66 3.45
N ALA A 74 -30.71 42.11 3.69
CA ALA A 74 -30.33 43.52 3.60
C ALA A 74 -28.80 43.72 3.73
N VAL A 75 -28.21 44.29 2.66
CA VAL A 75 -27.03 45.19 2.63
C VAL A 75 -25.64 44.54 2.79
N ALA A 76 -24.89 44.44 1.68
CA ALA A 76 -23.89 45.46 1.33
C ALA A 76 -23.22 45.11 -0.01
N SER A 77 -23.50 45.93 -1.01
CA SER A 77 -22.66 46.10 -2.19
C SER A 77 -21.31 46.72 -1.76
N ALA A 78 -20.27 46.41 -2.55
CA ALA A 78 -18.94 47.04 -2.62
C ALA A 78 -17.80 46.22 -2.00
N VAL A 79 -17.00 45.65 -2.90
CA VAL A 79 -15.53 45.46 -2.94
C VAL A 79 -15.34 44.51 -4.13
N LYS A 80 -15.28 45.04 -5.34
CA LYS A 80 -14.07 45.51 -6.02
C LYS A 80 -12.95 44.47 -5.93
N GLU A 81 -12.65 43.92 -7.10
CA GLU A 81 -11.56 43.00 -7.37
C GLU A 81 -10.23 43.51 -6.81
N ASP A 82 -9.51 42.62 -6.14
CA ASP A 82 -8.05 42.56 -6.12
C ASP A 82 -7.66 41.12 -5.75
N HIS A 83 -7.46 40.28 -6.76
CA HIS A 83 -6.76 39.00 -6.59
C HIS A 83 -5.26 39.27 -6.71
N PRO A 84 -4.46 39.19 -5.63
CA PRO A 84 -3.02 39.17 -5.78
C PRO A 84 -2.63 37.85 -6.46
N GLN A 85 -1.97 37.95 -7.60
CA GLN A 85 -1.28 36.84 -8.25
C GLN A 85 -0.30 36.22 -7.24
N GLN A 86 -0.59 35.00 -6.78
CA GLN A 86 0.40 34.18 -6.10
C GLN A 86 1.43 33.72 -7.13
N THR A 87 2.54 34.46 -7.19
CA THR A 87 3.77 34.04 -7.86
C THR A 87 4.32 32.82 -7.13
N VAL A 88 4.10 31.63 -7.69
CA VAL A 88 4.73 30.40 -7.20
C VAL A 88 6.20 30.46 -7.60
N ALA A 89 7.08 30.46 -6.59
CA ALA A 89 8.52 30.33 -6.78
C ALA A 89 8.84 28.95 -7.36
N THR A 90 9.28 28.90 -8.61
CA THR A 90 9.89 27.70 -9.17
C THR A 90 11.28 27.53 -8.56
N SER A 91 11.51 26.38 -7.91
CA SER A 91 12.84 26.01 -7.44
C SER A 91 13.77 25.82 -8.66
N PRO A 92 15.01 26.36 -8.65
CA PRO A 92 15.92 26.20 -9.76
C PRO A 92 16.40 24.74 -9.89
N THR A 93 16.64 24.36 -11.15
CA THR A 93 17.26 23.12 -11.60
C THR A 93 18.53 22.76 -10.80
N PRO A 94 18.65 21.54 -10.25
CA PRO A 94 19.92 21.08 -9.68
C PRO A 94 21.00 20.94 -10.76
N ALA A 95 22.13 21.61 -10.55
CA ALA A 95 23.33 21.49 -11.37
C ALA A 95 23.99 20.10 -11.18
N PRO A 96 24.67 19.55 -12.21
CA PRO A 96 25.31 18.25 -12.12
C PRO A 96 26.51 18.28 -11.16
N SER A 97 26.62 17.26 -10.29
CA SER A 97 27.76 17.06 -9.40
C SER A 97 28.96 16.47 -10.16
N PRO A 98 30.21 16.89 -9.85
CA PRO A 98 31.41 16.46 -10.55
C PRO A 98 31.92 15.08 -10.10
N ASP A 99 32.86 14.58 -10.91
CA ASP A 99 33.31 13.19 -11.06
C ASP A 99 33.78 12.42 -9.82
N THR A 100 33.52 11.12 -9.89
CA THR A 100 33.93 10.06 -8.97
C THR A 100 35.45 9.84 -9.07
N THR A 101 36.19 10.19 -8.02
CA THR A 101 37.60 9.79 -7.90
C THR A 101 37.70 8.34 -7.41
N SER A 102 38.23 7.50 -8.29
CA SER A 102 38.66 6.12 -8.06
C SER A 102 39.63 6.01 -6.87
N ARG A 103 39.36 5.12 -5.91
CA ARG A 103 40.34 4.67 -4.92
C ARG A 103 40.39 3.14 -4.92
N ALA A 104 41.53 2.61 -5.36
CA ALA A 104 41.85 1.19 -5.40
C ALA A 104 42.23 0.63 -4.00
N PRO A 105 42.05 -0.68 -3.73
CA PRO A 105 42.36 -1.29 -2.43
C PRO A 105 43.86 -1.62 -2.27
N LEU A 106 44.38 -1.49 -1.04
CA LEU A 106 45.74 -1.92 -0.66
C LEU A 106 45.75 -3.37 -0.11
N PRO A 107 46.82 -4.17 -0.37
CA PRO A 107 46.94 -5.57 0.04
C PRO A 107 47.51 -5.79 1.47
N PRO A 108 47.28 -6.97 2.09
CA PRO A 108 47.83 -7.31 3.42
C PRO A 108 49.23 -7.94 3.36
N ALA A 109 50.06 -7.69 4.39
CA ALA A 109 51.40 -8.27 4.58
C ALA A 109 51.38 -9.53 5.50
N PRO A 110 52.37 -10.46 5.39
CA PRO A 110 52.31 -11.77 6.03
C PRO A 110 53.12 -11.94 7.34
N SER A 111 52.62 -12.90 8.13
CA SER A 111 53.20 -13.85 9.11
C SER A 111 54.51 -13.57 9.87
N THR A 112 54.46 -13.81 11.20
CA THR A 112 55.49 -14.57 11.93
C THR A 112 54.85 -15.39 13.07
N ASP A 113 55.19 -16.67 13.10
CA ASP A 113 55.00 -17.63 14.21
C ASP A 113 56.31 -17.65 15.04
N PRO A 114 56.27 -17.95 16.35
CA PRO A 114 56.66 -19.31 16.74
C PRO A 114 55.90 -19.90 17.97
N THR A 115 55.72 -21.21 17.91
CA THR A 115 55.34 -22.19 18.95
C THR A 115 56.56 -22.58 19.84
N PRO A 116 56.48 -23.35 20.97
CA PRO A 116 55.50 -23.55 22.05
C PRO A 116 56.08 -23.24 23.47
N GLU A 117 55.28 -23.22 24.55
CA GLU A 117 55.56 -24.00 25.79
C GLU A 117 54.44 -23.94 26.85
N ARG A 118 54.09 -25.14 27.32
CA ARG A 118 53.70 -25.61 28.67
C ARG A 118 52.68 -24.85 29.54
N THR A 119 51.67 -25.62 29.90
CA THR A 119 50.65 -25.48 30.95
C THR A 119 51.23 -25.09 32.32
N PRO A 120 50.42 -24.43 33.17
CA PRO A 120 49.95 -25.17 34.34
C PRO A 120 48.45 -25.04 34.61
N THR A 121 47.89 -26.15 35.05
CA THR A 121 46.54 -26.32 35.58
C THR A 121 46.33 -25.51 36.85
N SER A 122 45.21 -24.77 36.98
CA SER A 122 44.24 -24.98 38.07
C SER A 122 43.16 -23.90 38.20
N ARG A 123 41.97 -24.45 38.50
CA ARG A 123 40.89 -23.95 39.37
C ARG A 123 39.83 -23.05 38.75
N GLY A 124 38.61 -23.56 38.83
CA GLY A 124 37.45 -23.08 38.11
C GLY A 124 36.87 -21.77 38.63
N THR A 125 36.05 -21.18 37.77
CA THR A 125 34.90 -20.39 38.16
C THR A 125 33.85 -20.64 37.08
N THR A 126 32.83 -21.41 37.49
CA THR A 126 31.42 -21.26 37.12
C THR A 126 31.12 -20.93 35.66
N GLY A 127 30.69 -21.95 34.92
CA GLY A 127 30.03 -21.76 33.63
C GLY A 127 28.84 -20.82 33.77
N ALA A 128 28.93 -19.65 33.14
CA ALA A 128 27.78 -18.80 32.91
C ALA A 128 26.84 -19.56 31.96
N PRO A 129 25.56 -19.77 32.31
CA PRO A 129 24.64 -20.46 31.42
C PRO A 129 24.48 -19.61 30.16
N ALA A 130 24.64 -20.25 29.00
CA ALA A 130 24.25 -19.68 27.73
C ALA A 130 22.79 -19.23 27.85
N ARG A 131 22.56 -17.92 27.74
CA ARG A 131 21.23 -17.34 27.74
C ARG A 131 20.49 -17.92 26.55
N GLN A 132 19.61 -18.89 26.81
CA GLN A 132 18.64 -19.39 25.84
C GLN A 132 17.97 -18.18 25.18
N PRO A 133 17.81 -18.16 23.85
CA PRO A 133 16.96 -17.16 23.21
C PRO A 133 15.58 -17.27 23.88
N THR A 134 15.19 -16.21 24.58
CA THR A 134 13.88 -16.09 25.20
C THR A 134 12.86 -16.39 24.11
N ALA A 135 12.06 -17.44 24.30
CA ALA A 135 10.97 -17.75 23.38
C ALA A 135 10.18 -16.46 23.15
N THR A 136 10.08 -16.02 21.89
CA THR A 136 9.17 -14.94 21.52
C THR A 136 7.80 -15.31 22.09
N PRO A 137 7.20 -14.47 22.94
CA PRO A 137 5.90 -14.81 23.51
C PRO A 137 4.93 -15.04 22.37
N GLU A 138 4.17 -16.13 22.46
CA GLU A 138 3.18 -16.50 21.45
C GLU A 138 2.25 -15.31 21.19
N PRO A 139 2.01 -14.92 19.92
CA PRO A 139 1.12 -13.83 19.61
C PRO A 139 -0.29 -14.15 20.16
N PRO A 140 -1.03 -13.13 20.65
CA PRO A 140 -2.37 -13.34 21.14
C PRO A 140 -3.24 -13.95 20.04
N THR A 141 -4.10 -14.89 20.42
CA THR A 141 -5.02 -15.53 19.49
C THR A 141 -6.09 -14.52 19.05
N ALA A 142 -6.00 -14.04 17.81
CA ALA A 142 -7.05 -13.21 17.21
C ALA A 142 -8.36 -13.99 17.08
N LYS A 143 -9.49 -13.35 17.37
CA LYS A 143 -10.83 -13.95 17.28
C LYS A 143 -11.71 -13.38 16.17
N GLY A 144 -11.24 -12.38 15.43
CA GLY A 144 -11.97 -11.73 14.34
C GLY A 144 -11.33 -10.42 13.92
N GLU A 145 -12.10 -9.57 13.24
CA GLU A 145 -11.58 -8.32 12.66
C GLU A 145 -11.40 -7.17 13.67
N LYS A 146 -11.74 -7.36 14.96
CA LYS A 146 -11.63 -6.33 16.01
C LYS A 146 -10.92 -6.84 17.24
N ASP A 147 -10.01 -6.04 17.77
CA ASP A 147 -9.37 -6.25 19.07
C ASP A 147 -8.98 -4.90 19.69
N GLY A 148 -9.71 -4.49 20.73
CA GLY A 148 -9.54 -3.20 21.39
C GLY A 148 -9.57 -2.01 20.41
N PRO A 149 -8.50 -1.20 20.32
CA PRO A 149 -8.42 -0.07 19.39
C PRO A 149 -8.24 -0.49 17.91
N LEU A 150 -7.97 -1.77 17.62
CA LEU A 150 -7.75 -2.25 16.26
C LEU A 150 -9.04 -2.71 15.59
N TRP A 151 -9.15 -2.38 14.31
CA TRP A 151 -10.06 -3.02 13.37
C TRP A 151 -9.32 -3.33 12.07
N SER A 152 -9.71 -4.40 11.39
CA SER A 152 -9.17 -4.77 10.08
C SER A 152 -10.25 -5.18 9.08
N ASP A 153 -9.91 -5.17 7.80
CA ASP A 153 -10.74 -5.70 6.73
C ASP A 153 -9.88 -6.16 5.55
N GLY A 154 -10.34 -7.18 4.83
CA GLY A 154 -9.67 -7.72 3.65
C GLY A 154 -10.60 -7.67 2.44
N SER A 155 -10.13 -7.10 1.33
CA SER A 155 -10.90 -7.03 0.08
C SER A 155 -10.02 -7.25 -1.14
N VAL A 156 -10.59 -7.85 -2.19
CA VAL A 156 -9.95 -7.90 -3.51
C VAL A 156 -10.21 -6.56 -4.22
N ASP A 157 -9.17 -5.98 -4.80
CA ASP A 157 -9.27 -4.71 -5.49
C ASP A 157 -10.20 -4.82 -6.71
N PRO A 158 -11.20 -3.94 -6.86
CA PRO A 158 -12.17 -4.02 -7.95
C PRO A 158 -11.56 -3.75 -9.34
N HIS A 159 -10.32 -3.26 -9.42
CA HIS A 159 -9.58 -3.08 -10.67
C HIS A 159 -8.66 -4.27 -10.99
N SER A 160 -8.78 -5.36 -10.24
CA SER A 160 -8.26 -6.68 -10.64
C SER A 160 -8.88 -7.11 -11.98
N ASN A 161 -8.20 -7.99 -12.70
CA ASN A 161 -8.61 -8.45 -14.04
C ASN A 161 -8.37 -9.96 -14.20
N ASP A 162 -8.62 -10.48 -15.40
CA ASP A 162 -8.55 -11.93 -15.69
C ASP A 162 -7.18 -12.58 -15.42
N PHE A 163 -6.09 -11.83 -15.30
CA PHE A 163 -4.73 -12.39 -15.16
C PHE A 163 -3.99 -11.90 -13.92
N TRP A 164 -4.54 -10.90 -13.24
CA TRP A 164 -3.85 -10.16 -12.21
C TRP A 164 -4.85 -9.67 -11.18
N ALA A 165 -4.48 -9.77 -9.90
CA ALA A 165 -5.28 -9.23 -8.83
C ALA A 165 -4.44 -8.57 -7.74
N GLN A 166 -5.10 -7.72 -6.97
CA GLN A 166 -4.56 -7.11 -5.77
C GLN A 166 -5.48 -7.41 -4.59
N SER A 167 -4.88 -7.86 -3.49
CA SER A 167 -5.57 -8.04 -2.21
C SER A 167 -5.21 -6.87 -1.30
N ASN A 168 -6.22 -6.09 -0.93
CA ASN A 168 -6.14 -4.94 -0.03
C ASN A 168 -6.46 -5.34 1.40
N LEU A 169 -5.64 -4.88 2.35
CA LEU A 169 -5.82 -5.03 3.78
C LEU A 169 -5.96 -3.64 4.40
N THR A 170 -7.13 -3.35 4.94
CA THR A 170 -7.39 -2.11 5.68
C THR A 170 -7.11 -2.35 7.15
N LEU A 171 -6.33 -1.48 7.77
CA LEU A 171 -6.08 -1.42 9.20
C LEU A 171 -6.58 -0.08 9.74
N ARG A 172 -7.47 -0.11 10.73
CA ARG A 172 -7.86 1.05 11.51
C ARG A 172 -7.37 0.91 12.93
N THR A 173 -6.85 2.00 13.48
CA THR A 173 -6.44 2.07 14.89
C THR A 173 -6.79 3.42 15.50
N SER A 174 -7.39 3.42 16.69
CA SER A 174 -7.67 4.66 17.45
C SER A 174 -6.50 5.14 18.31
N GLY A 175 -5.42 4.35 18.40
CA GLY A 175 -4.20 4.68 19.13
C GLY A 175 -2.93 4.49 18.30
N GLN A 176 -1.83 5.10 18.73
CA GLN A 176 -0.52 4.91 18.11
C GLN A 176 -0.01 3.49 18.37
N LEU A 177 0.46 2.82 17.32
CA LEU A 177 1.08 1.50 17.41
C LEU A 177 2.60 1.65 17.44
N THR A 178 3.26 0.92 18.34
CA THR A 178 4.72 0.87 18.48
C THR A 178 5.33 -0.40 17.88
N ALA A 179 4.49 -1.38 17.57
CA ALA A 179 4.85 -2.57 16.80
C ALA A 179 3.65 -2.93 15.92
N LEU A 180 3.92 -3.39 14.70
CA LEU A 180 2.93 -3.91 13.78
C LEU A 180 3.56 -4.99 12.92
N THR A 181 2.90 -6.14 12.81
CA THR A 181 3.17 -7.15 11.79
C THR A 181 1.87 -7.41 11.06
N VAL A 182 1.90 -7.28 9.73
CA VAL A 182 0.78 -7.57 8.83
C VAL A 182 1.19 -8.76 7.98
N ARG A 183 0.38 -9.81 7.97
CA ARG A 183 0.59 -10.99 7.15
C ARG A 183 -0.62 -11.24 6.26
N LEU A 184 -0.39 -11.22 4.96
CA LEU A 184 -1.36 -11.60 3.93
C LEU A 184 -0.99 -13.00 3.41
N LYS A 185 -1.97 -13.89 3.32
CA LYS A 185 -1.87 -15.20 2.68
C LYS A 185 -2.81 -15.26 1.48
N VAL A 186 -2.23 -15.43 0.31
CA VAL A 186 -2.91 -15.55 -0.97
C VAL A 186 -2.84 -17.02 -1.38
N ALA A 187 -3.96 -17.74 -1.40
CA ALA A 187 -4.00 -19.16 -1.74
C ALA A 187 -3.51 -19.36 -3.18
N GLN A 188 -2.69 -20.40 -3.39
CA GLN A 188 -2.22 -20.80 -4.70
C GLN A 188 -3.35 -21.57 -5.41
N THR A 189 -4.02 -20.89 -6.34
CA THR A 189 -5.10 -21.44 -7.18
C THR A 189 -4.67 -21.68 -8.63
N GLY A 190 -3.37 -21.57 -8.91
CA GLY A 190 -2.79 -21.67 -10.25
C GLY A 190 -2.18 -20.33 -10.66
N GLY A 191 -0.89 -20.36 -11.05
CA GLY A 191 -0.18 -19.18 -11.56
C GLY A 191 0.03 -18.04 -10.55
N VAL A 192 -0.33 -18.20 -9.27
CA VAL A 192 -0.22 -17.13 -8.28
C VAL A 192 1.25 -16.79 -8.05
N THR A 193 1.67 -15.61 -8.51
CA THR A 193 3.05 -15.14 -8.43
C THR A 193 3.07 -13.66 -8.09
N SER A 194 3.92 -13.24 -7.16
CA SER A 194 3.99 -11.83 -6.76
C SER A 194 4.43 -10.93 -7.93
N THR A 195 3.66 -9.87 -8.16
CA THR A 195 4.02 -8.75 -9.06
C THR A 195 4.39 -7.48 -8.30
N GLY A 196 4.16 -7.44 -6.99
CA GLY A 196 4.52 -6.30 -6.16
C GLY A 196 3.73 -6.19 -4.88
N ALA A 197 3.98 -5.10 -4.15
CA ALA A 197 3.30 -4.75 -2.92
C ALA A 197 3.25 -3.23 -2.78
N TRP A 198 2.22 -2.72 -2.12
CA TRP A 198 2.09 -1.29 -1.80
C TRP A 198 1.54 -1.12 -0.38
N ARG A 199 1.74 0.06 0.20
CA ARG A 199 1.18 0.46 1.50
C ARG A 199 1.03 1.97 1.57
N SER A 200 0.04 2.45 2.34
CA SER A 200 -0.18 3.89 2.55
C SER A 200 0.77 4.49 3.59
N LEU A 201 1.34 3.68 4.47
CA LEU A 201 2.37 4.07 5.42
C LEU A 201 3.74 4.20 4.74
N PRO A 202 4.70 4.93 5.32
CA PRO A 202 6.02 5.08 4.72
C PRO A 202 6.73 3.74 4.49
N GLU A 203 6.98 3.46 3.21
CA GLU A 203 8.27 2.97 2.71
C GLU A 203 9.19 2.33 3.75
N ASP A 204 10.14 3.16 4.14
CA ASP A 204 11.31 2.81 4.91
C ASP A 204 11.04 2.39 6.35
N ASP A 205 9.80 2.52 6.84
CA ASP A 205 9.43 2.12 8.19
C ASP A 205 9.17 0.61 8.32
N PHE A 206 9.07 -0.11 7.20
CA PHE A 206 8.73 -1.54 7.18
C PHE A 206 9.81 -2.39 6.50
N THR A 207 9.96 -3.61 7.00
CA THR A 207 10.60 -4.72 6.28
C THR A 207 9.51 -5.56 5.62
N LEU A 208 9.60 -5.77 4.31
CA LEU A 208 8.71 -6.64 3.55
C LEU A 208 9.42 -7.93 3.15
N THR A 209 8.81 -9.07 3.41
CA THR A 209 9.18 -10.36 2.84
C THR A 209 8.03 -10.95 2.06
N VAL A 210 8.32 -11.50 0.88
CA VAL A 210 7.34 -12.18 0.03
C VAL A 210 7.89 -13.54 -0.37
N GLY A 211 7.08 -14.58 -0.25
CA GLY A 211 7.48 -15.93 -0.63
C GLY A 211 6.34 -16.93 -0.60
N GLU A 212 6.55 -18.07 -1.25
CA GLU A 212 5.61 -19.18 -1.19
C GLU A 212 5.82 -19.99 0.09
N GLN A 213 4.73 -20.32 0.78
CA GLN A 213 4.74 -21.15 1.97
C GLN A 213 3.41 -21.92 2.09
N ASP A 214 3.49 -23.24 2.29
CA ASP A 214 2.34 -24.11 2.58
C ASP A 214 1.16 -23.97 1.59
N GLY A 215 1.45 -23.74 0.31
CA GLY A 215 0.42 -23.54 -0.73
C GLY A 215 -0.14 -22.12 -0.80
N TYR A 216 0.54 -21.13 -0.21
CA TYR A 216 0.16 -19.72 -0.26
C TYR A 216 1.32 -18.85 -0.74
N LEU A 217 1.04 -17.82 -1.50
CA LEU A 217 1.92 -16.66 -1.62
C LEU A 217 1.71 -15.77 -0.40
N VAL A 218 2.75 -15.58 0.41
CA VAL A 218 2.68 -14.88 1.70
C VAL A 218 3.45 -13.57 1.63
N TYR A 219 2.77 -12.47 1.95
CA TYR A 219 3.39 -11.16 2.17
C TYR A 219 3.43 -10.89 3.66
N THR A 220 4.58 -10.47 4.18
CA THR A 220 4.73 -10.07 5.58
C THR A 220 5.40 -8.71 5.66
N TRP A 221 4.69 -7.74 6.23
CA TRP A 221 5.23 -6.42 6.56
C TRP A 221 5.47 -6.35 8.07
N VAL A 222 6.69 -6.02 8.47
CA VAL A 222 7.07 -5.83 9.88
C VAL A 222 7.53 -4.39 10.07
N LEU A 223 6.88 -3.66 10.98
CA LEU A 223 7.30 -2.34 11.40
C LEU A 223 8.68 -2.42 12.06
N LYS A 224 9.63 -1.63 11.59
CA LYS A 224 10.99 -1.59 12.14
C LYS A 224 10.98 -1.00 13.55
N GLU A 225 11.93 -1.42 14.38
CA GLU A 225 12.08 -0.92 15.74
C GLU A 225 12.22 0.62 15.78
N GLY A 226 11.59 1.24 16.77
CA GLY A 226 11.58 2.70 16.94
C GLY A 226 10.66 3.46 15.98
N ARG A 227 10.03 2.79 15.00
CA ARG A 227 8.98 3.38 14.16
C ARG A 227 7.61 3.19 14.78
N THR A 228 6.66 3.99 14.32
CA THR A 228 5.30 3.98 14.87
C THR A 228 4.26 4.18 13.79
N VAL A 229 3.08 3.59 13.98
CA VAL A 229 1.90 3.83 13.13
C VAL A 229 0.96 4.78 13.87
N PRO A 230 0.64 5.96 13.32
CA PRO A 230 -0.28 6.88 13.98
C PRO A 230 -1.71 6.34 14.00
N ALA A 231 -2.53 6.89 14.89
CA ALA A 231 -3.97 6.66 14.86
C ALA A 231 -4.54 7.09 13.49
N GLY A 232 -5.44 6.28 12.93
CA GLY A 232 -5.96 6.51 11.59
C GLY A 232 -6.37 5.22 10.89
N GLU A 233 -6.44 5.32 9.56
CA GLU A 233 -6.74 4.24 8.63
C GLU A 233 -5.60 4.09 7.64
N TRP A 234 -5.14 2.86 7.45
CA TRP A 234 -3.97 2.52 6.66
C TRP A 234 -4.27 1.30 5.81
N VAL A 235 -3.65 1.23 4.63
CA VAL A 235 -3.85 0.12 3.69
C VAL A 235 -2.51 -0.53 3.37
N PHE A 236 -2.52 -1.86 3.31
CA PHE A 236 -1.45 -2.70 2.75
C PHE A 236 -2.03 -3.48 1.58
N ALA A 237 -1.23 -3.71 0.54
CA ALA A 237 -1.68 -4.40 -0.66
C ALA A 237 -0.62 -5.39 -1.16
N GLY A 238 -1.04 -6.63 -1.41
CA GLY A 238 -0.25 -7.63 -2.14
C GLY A 238 -0.78 -7.75 -3.57
N GLN A 239 0.09 -7.65 -4.55
CA GLN A 239 -0.24 -7.70 -5.99
C GLN A 239 0.37 -8.94 -6.61
N TYR A 240 -0.42 -9.69 -7.37
CA TYR A 240 0.00 -10.97 -7.94
C TYR A 240 -0.69 -11.28 -9.26
N ASP A 241 0.02 -11.99 -10.13
CA ASP A 241 -0.56 -12.68 -11.28
C ASP A 241 -1.34 -13.90 -10.79
N HIS A 242 -2.27 -14.40 -11.60
CA HIS A 242 -2.94 -15.68 -11.38
C HIS A 242 -3.33 -16.32 -12.71
N GLU A 243 -3.73 -17.59 -12.67
CA GLU A 243 -4.28 -18.27 -13.84
C GLU A 243 -5.49 -17.52 -14.39
N ARG A 244 -5.66 -17.57 -15.72
CA ARG A 244 -6.67 -16.78 -16.42
C ARG A 244 -8.08 -17.08 -15.90
N GLY A 245 -8.80 -16.03 -15.54
CA GLY A 245 -10.21 -16.06 -15.17
C GLY A 245 -10.49 -15.24 -13.92
N GLY A 246 -11.67 -15.43 -13.33
CA GLY A 246 -11.97 -14.86 -12.02
C GLY A 246 -11.24 -15.63 -10.93
N ARG A 247 -10.36 -14.94 -10.18
CA ARG A 247 -9.73 -15.52 -8.98
C ARG A 247 -10.79 -15.81 -7.92
N ASP A 248 -10.79 -17.02 -7.37
CA ASP A 248 -11.51 -17.35 -6.14
C ASP A 248 -10.63 -17.02 -4.92
N ALA A 249 -11.02 -15.99 -4.16
CA ALA A 249 -10.30 -15.52 -2.98
C ALA A 249 -10.83 -16.09 -1.65
N LYS A 250 -11.77 -17.05 -1.67
CA LYS A 250 -12.40 -17.57 -0.45
C LYS A 250 -11.42 -18.18 0.56
N ASP A 251 -10.30 -18.70 0.07
CA ASP A 251 -9.26 -19.35 0.87
C ASP A 251 -8.10 -18.38 1.21
N ASP A 252 -8.19 -17.12 0.76
CA ASP A 252 -7.26 -16.06 1.15
C ASP A 252 -7.56 -15.60 2.57
N SER A 253 -6.51 -15.25 3.31
CA SER A 253 -6.65 -14.83 4.70
C SER A 253 -5.57 -13.83 5.08
N TYR A 254 -5.81 -13.12 6.17
CA TYR A 254 -4.82 -12.24 6.76
C TYR A 254 -4.83 -12.30 8.28
N ALA A 255 -3.71 -11.91 8.86
CA ALA A 255 -3.57 -11.69 10.30
C ALA A 255 -2.70 -10.46 10.54
N MET A 256 -3.04 -9.70 11.57
CA MET A 256 -2.23 -8.58 12.03
C MET A 256 -2.02 -8.70 13.54
N THR A 257 -0.80 -8.41 13.98
CA THR A 257 -0.47 -8.28 15.40
C THR A 257 0.10 -6.89 15.62
N ALA A 258 -0.31 -6.21 16.68
CA ALA A 258 0.23 -4.90 17.01
C ALA A 258 0.50 -4.73 18.50
N THR A 259 1.18 -3.64 18.86
CA THR A 259 1.30 -3.18 20.24
C THR A 259 0.84 -1.74 20.35
N ALA A 260 -0.13 -1.48 21.23
CA ALA A 260 -0.70 -0.16 21.50
C ALA A 260 -0.75 0.06 23.01
N GLY A 261 -0.21 1.19 23.51
CA GLY A 261 -0.20 1.48 24.95
C GLY A 261 0.50 0.44 25.83
N GLY A 262 1.38 -0.39 25.25
CA GLY A 262 2.05 -1.50 25.94
C GLY A 262 1.31 -2.84 25.90
N GLU A 263 0.07 -2.87 25.38
CA GLU A 263 -0.72 -4.09 25.22
C GLU A 263 -0.53 -4.69 23.82
N ARG A 264 -0.48 -6.02 23.75
CA ARG A 264 -0.40 -6.74 22.48
C ARG A 264 -1.79 -7.13 22.01
N LEU A 265 -2.09 -6.80 20.76
CA LEU A 265 -3.40 -6.97 20.14
C LEU A 265 -3.26 -7.80 18.86
N SER A 266 -4.33 -8.49 18.46
CA SER A 266 -4.35 -9.20 17.18
C SER A 266 -5.73 -9.28 16.54
N VAL A 267 -5.76 -9.06 15.24
CA VAL A 267 -6.94 -9.16 14.38
C VAL A 267 -6.66 -10.10 13.21
N THR A 268 -7.71 -10.73 12.68
CA THR A 268 -7.62 -11.65 11.55
C THR A 268 -8.92 -11.62 10.74
N GLY A 269 -8.87 -12.00 9.47
CA GLY A 269 -10.03 -12.07 8.60
C GLY A 269 -9.71 -12.77 7.28
N GLY A 270 -10.72 -12.83 6.41
CA GLY A 270 -10.65 -13.40 5.06
C GLY A 270 -10.95 -12.36 3.98
N PHE A 271 -11.16 -12.85 2.75
CA PHE A 271 -11.50 -12.05 1.56
C PHE A 271 -12.82 -12.47 0.91
N ALA A 272 -13.55 -13.39 1.53
CA ALA A 272 -14.86 -13.80 1.04
C ALA A 272 -15.83 -12.61 1.11
N ALA A 273 -16.68 -12.47 0.08
CA ALA A 273 -17.74 -11.48 0.11
C ALA A 273 -18.61 -11.68 1.36
N HIS A 274 -18.71 -10.66 2.21
CA HIS A 274 -19.71 -10.68 3.27
C HIS A 274 -21.07 -10.65 2.59
N ASP A 275 -21.80 -11.76 2.64
CA ASP A 275 -23.20 -11.79 2.22
C ASP A 275 -23.96 -10.75 3.06
N GLY A 276 -24.17 -9.58 2.47
CA GLY A 276 -24.92 -8.51 3.06
C GLY A 276 -26.31 -9.04 3.40
N ASN A 277 -26.66 -9.03 4.68
CA ASN A 277 -27.96 -9.36 5.24
C ASN A 277 -29.10 -8.95 4.30
N ALA A 278 -29.56 -9.89 3.46
CA ALA A 278 -30.77 -9.73 2.68
C ALA A 278 -31.93 -9.92 3.66
N PRO A 279 -32.84 -8.94 3.82
CA PRO A 279 -34.02 -9.17 4.64
C PRO A 279 -34.80 -10.30 3.96
N THR A 280 -35.02 -11.39 4.70
CA THR A 280 -35.97 -12.43 4.32
C THR A 280 -37.29 -11.73 4.04
N ALA A 281 -37.63 -11.59 2.76
CA ALA A 281 -38.98 -11.26 2.35
C ALA A 281 -39.84 -12.44 2.81
N GLY A 282 -40.47 -12.28 3.98
CA GLY A 282 -41.52 -13.18 4.44
C GLY A 282 -42.62 -13.17 3.40
N GLY A 283 -42.76 -14.28 2.70
CA GLY A 283 -43.86 -14.53 1.79
C GLY A 283 -45.17 -14.61 2.56
N ASP A 284 -46.22 -14.08 1.91
CA ASP A 284 -47.62 -14.21 2.29
C ASP A 284 -48.02 -15.63 2.67
N SER A 285 -48.91 -15.71 3.66
CA SER A 285 -50.10 -16.56 3.64
C SER A 285 -51.18 -15.92 4.51
#